data_AF-A0A7S0Z312-F1
#
_entry.id   AF-A0A7S0Z312-F1
#
_cell.length_a   1.000
_cell.length_b   1.000
_cell.length_c   1.000
_cell.angle_alpha   90.00
_cell.angle_beta   90.00
_cell.angle_gamma   90.00
#
_symmetry.space_group_name_H-M   'P 1'
#
loop_
_entity.id
_entity.type
_entity.pdbx_description
1 polymer ?
#
loop_
_entity_poly.entity_id
_entity_poly.type
_entity_poly.pdbx_seq_one_letter_code
_entity_poly.pdbx_strand_id
1 'polypeptide(L)'
;RAVQRRPAVLAEASAAAVEGAERLLEGELGMSRCDAASLVERLPWVLSAEAQDAVRTLVAALHEGAGLGPAEVGGMLASHAAVARTDAGGAEQLLELLREEAGLRRPAQLGALLQRCPRLLVRGDGAEVRRTVRFLRDEVGLSQAALAKVAAQHPQLLASPLEGGLRKTHEWLVDLEVPPARIERIVRSHPKALGYRVEGKLSELGDFLMGDLGLARDKAGAVVARFPQILGLSVADNLRPTAGFLVNEVGVPRDAVGKVALAFPQVLGLSVACTLRPHVAFLRDELGVPPERLGKGVGSF
;
A
#
# COMPACT_ATOMS: atom_id res chain seq x y z
N ARG A 1 -26.38 16.12 -18.39
CA ARG A 1 -25.85 17.18 -19.30
C ARG A 1 -24.89 18.06 -18.49
N ALA A 2 -23.67 17.57 -18.24
CA ALA A 2 -22.56 18.46 -17.89
C ALA A 2 -21.96 18.90 -19.22
N VAL A 3 -22.05 20.18 -19.55
CA VAL A 3 -21.34 20.75 -20.70
C VAL A 3 -19.86 20.63 -20.39
N GLN A 4 -19.21 19.59 -20.93
CA GLN A 4 -17.76 19.44 -20.93
C GLN A 4 -17.23 20.67 -21.66
N ARG A 5 -16.66 21.62 -20.91
CA ARG A 5 -16.00 22.79 -21.49
C ARG A 5 -14.83 22.29 -22.31
N ARG A 6 -14.93 22.38 -23.63
CA ARG A 6 -13.79 22.13 -24.53
C ARG A 6 -12.66 23.10 -24.16
N PRO A 7 -11.42 22.62 -23.95
CA PRO A 7 -10.24 23.44 -23.78
C PRO A 7 -10.09 24.45 -24.94
N ALA A 8 -9.67 25.69 -24.67
CA ALA A 8 -9.51 26.74 -25.69
C ALA A 8 -8.61 26.31 -26.85
N VAL A 9 -7.55 25.56 -26.55
CA VAL A 9 -6.61 24.98 -27.54
C VAL A 9 -7.32 24.07 -28.54
N LEU A 10 -8.36 23.33 -28.13
CA LEU A 10 -9.16 22.47 -29.01
C LEU A 10 -10.20 23.23 -29.83
N ALA A 11 -10.57 24.45 -29.40
CA ALA A 11 -11.44 25.32 -30.18
C ALA A 11 -10.69 26.01 -31.33
N GLU A 12 -9.37 26.19 -31.17
CA GLU A 12 -8.48 26.81 -32.16
C GLU A 12 -7.77 25.80 -33.06
N ALA A 13 -7.74 24.51 -32.68
CA ALA A 13 -7.13 23.44 -33.46
C ALA A 13 -7.92 23.09 -34.73
N SER A 14 -7.21 22.79 -35.82
CA SER A 14 -7.86 22.32 -37.06
C SER A 14 -8.43 20.93 -36.88
N ALA A 15 -9.57 20.65 -37.52
CA ALA A 15 -10.20 19.33 -37.50
C ALA A 15 -9.22 18.22 -38.01
N ALA A 16 -8.35 18.57 -38.96
CA ALA A 16 -7.32 17.67 -39.47
C ALA A 16 -6.24 17.33 -38.44
N ALA A 17 -5.85 18.28 -37.57
CA ALA A 17 -4.88 18.03 -36.50
C ALA A 17 -5.46 17.11 -35.42
N VAL A 18 -6.74 17.32 -35.07
CA VAL A 18 -7.46 16.45 -34.13
C VAL A 18 -7.60 15.03 -34.69
N GLU A 19 -8.06 14.90 -35.94
CA GLU A 19 -8.22 13.59 -36.58
C GLU A 19 -6.88 12.87 -36.79
N GLY A 20 -5.81 13.61 -37.08
CA GLY A 20 -4.45 13.06 -37.17
C GLY A 20 -3.95 12.50 -35.85
N ALA A 21 -4.16 13.23 -34.74
CA ALA A 21 -3.80 12.77 -33.40
C ALA A 21 -4.63 11.54 -32.98
N GLU A 22 -5.94 11.53 -33.24
CA GLU A 22 -6.81 10.38 -32.96
C GLU A 22 -6.36 9.13 -33.72
N ARG A 23 -6.07 9.24 -35.02
CA ARG A 23 -5.58 8.11 -35.83
C ARG A 23 -4.24 7.57 -35.36
N LEU A 24 -3.34 8.46 -34.89
CA LEU A 24 -2.07 8.04 -34.32
C LEU A 24 -2.29 7.23 -33.04
N LEU A 25 -3.18 7.67 -32.14
CA LEU A 25 -3.51 6.93 -30.92
C LEU A 25 -4.21 5.60 -31.22
N GLU A 26 -5.06 5.54 -32.24
CA GLU A 26 -5.69 4.29 -32.69
C GLU A 26 -4.63 3.30 -33.23
N GLY A 27 -3.69 3.77 -34.06
CA GLY A 27 -2.68 2.91 -34.69
C GLY A 27 -1.53 2.50 -33.76
N GLU A 28 -0.98 3.44 -33.00
CA GLU A 28 0.22 3.22 -32.15
C GLU A 28 -0.12 2.65 -30.77
N LEU A 29 -1.34 2.84 -30.28
CA LEU A 29 -1.76 2.39 -28.95
C LEU A 29 -2.94 1.42 -29.00
N GLY A 30 -3.44 1.06 -30.19
CA GLY A 30 -4.58 0.16 -30.34
C GLY A 30 -5.85 0.66 -29.63
N MET A 31 -5.98 1.98 -29.44
CA MET A 31 -7.10 2.57 -28.71
C MET A 31 -8.38 2.51 -29.53
N SER A 32 -9.53 2.43 -28.85
CA SER A 32 -10.80 2.65 -29.53
C SER A 32 -10.92 4.11 -29.96
N ARG A 33 -11.65 4.39 -31.03
CA ARG A 33 -11.92 5.77 -31.50
C ARG A 33 -12.50 6.67 -30.40
N CYS A 34 -13.35 6.11 -29.53
CA CYS A 34 -13.90 6.83 -28.38
C CYS A 34 -12.84 7.15 -27.33
N ASP A 35 -11.93 6.22 -27.04
CA ASP A 35 -10.86 6.43 -26.06
C ASP A 35 -9.81 7.41 -26.57
N ALA A 36 -9.47 7.34 -27.87
CA ALA A 36 -8.55 8.26 -28.53
C ALA A 36 -9.10 9.70 -28.48
N ALA A 37 -10.36 9.91 -28.89
CA ALA A 37 -11.02 11.22 -28.80
C ALA A 37 -11.06 11.74 -27.35
N SER A 38 -11.44 10.89 -26.39
CA SER A 38 -11.47 11.26 -24.97
C SER A 38 -10.09 11.59 -24.40
N LEU A 39 -9.03 10.95 -24.88
CA LEU A 39 -7.66 11.25 -24.47
C LEU A 39 -7.20 12.60 -25.04
N VAL A 40 -7.47 12.89 -26.31
CA VAL A 40 -7.15 14.19 -26.94
C VAL A 40 -7.88 15.34 -26.24
N GLU A 41 -9.14 15.15 -25.84
CA GLU A 41 -9.87 16.14 -25.05
C GLU A 41 -9.23 16.45 -23.69
N ARG A 42 -8.66 15.42 -23.04
CA ARG A 42 -7.96 15.55 -21.75
C ARG A 42 -6.52 16.02 -21.89
N LEU A 43 -5.91 15.83 -23.05
CA LEU A 43 -4.51 16.16 -23.35
C LEU A 43 -4.40 16.94 -24.68
N PRO A 44 -4.84 18.21 -24.73
CA PRO A 44 -4.79 19.01 -25.96
C PRO A 44 -3.37 19.18 -26.55
N TRP A 45 -2.33 18.98 -25.76
CA TRP A 45 -0.94 19.09 -26.21
C TRP A 45 -0.52 17.96 -27.17
N VAL A 46 -1.21 16.81 -27.16
CA VAL A 46 -0.95 15.67 -28.07
C VAL A 46 -1.21 16.01 -29.55
N LEU A 47 -1.81 17.17 -29.81
CA LEU A 47 -1.96 17.70 -31.17
C LEU A 47 -0.63 18.15 -31.81
N SER A 48 0.42 18.41 -31.03
CA SER A 48 1.72 18.81 -31.58
C SER A 48 2.52 17.60 -32.08
N ALA A 49 3.35 17.82 -33.10
CA ALA A 49 4.21 16.76 -33.64
C ALA A 49 5.25 16.30 -32.60
N GLU A 50 5.81 17.22 -31.79
CA GLU A 50 6.74 16.85 -30.72
C GLU A 50 6.05 15.96 -29.67
N ALA A 51 4.78 16.24 -29.37
CA ALA A 51 4.02 15.46 -28.41
C ALA A 51 3.74 14.04 -28.89
N GLN A 52 3.44 13.89 -30.17
CA GLN A 52 3.23 12.59 -30.80
C GLN A 52 4.50 11.76 -30.82
N ASP A 53 5.64 12.38 -31.11
CA ASP A 53 6.96 11.73 -31.05
C ASP A 53 7.33 11.32 -29.62
N ALA A 54 7.04 12.18 -28.64
CA ALA A 54 7.22 11.84 -27.22
C ALA A 54 6.37 10.62 -26.79
N VAL A 55 5.12 10.52 -27.25
CA VAL A 55 4.28 9.33 -26.98
C VAL A 55 4.86 8.08 -27.65
N ARG A 56 5.34 8.17 -28.89
CA ARG A 56 5.96 7.03 -29.60
C ARG A 56 7.22 6.53 -28.92
N THR A 57 8.12 7.45 -28.56
CA THR A 57 9.37 7.12 -27.85
C THR A 57 9.10 6.53 -26.48
N LEU A 58 8.08 7.04 -25.75
CA LEU A 58 7.63 6.44 -24.50
C LEU A 58 7.10 5.01 -24.69
N VAL A 59 6.27 4.75 -25.71
CA VAL A 59 5.76 3.40 -26.01
C VAL A 59 6.91 2.44 -26.30
N ALA A 60 7.90 2.87 -27.11
CA ALA A 60 9.07 2.07 -27.42
C ALA A 60 9.90 1.73 -26.16
N ALA A 61 10.16 2.72 -25.29
CA ALA A 61 10.87 2.53 -24.04
C ALA A 61 10.14 1.53 -23.09
N LEU A 62 8.82 1.65 -23.00
CA LEU A 62 8.00 0.73 -22.19
C LEU A 62 7.92 -0.67 -22.80
N HIS A 63 7.95 -0.78 -24.12
CA HIS A 63 7.99 -2.06 -24.81
C HIS A 63 9.32 -2.78 -24.55
N GLU A 64 10.44 -2.09 -24.75
CA GLU A 64 11.77 -2.66 -24.56
C GLU A 64 12.05 -3.01 -23.09
N GLY A 65 11.78 -2.07 -22.18
CA GLY A 65 12.14 -2.24 -20.77
C GLY A 65 11.12 -3.01 -19.92
N ALA A 66 9.84 -2.98 -20.28
CA ALA A 66 8.76 -3.60 -19.50
C ALA A 66 7.93 -4.64 -20.28
N GLY A 67 8.23 -4.88 -21.56
CA GLY A 67 7.50 -5.83 -22.40
C GLY A 67 6.05 -5.42 -22.66
N LEU A 68 5.71 -4.14 -22.46
CA LEU A 68 4.34 -3.65 -22.62
C LEU A 68 4.00 -3.49 -24.11
N GLY A 69 2.86 -4.03 -24.51
CA GLY A 69 2.32 -3.82 -25.85
C GLY A 69 1.65 -2.44 -26.01
N PRO A 70 1.52 -1.96 -27.24
CA PRO A 70 0.71 -0.79 -27.61
C PRO A 70 -0.62 -0.65 -26.86
N ALA A 71 -1.43 -1.71 -26.87
CA ALA A 71 -2.75 -1.73 -26.24
C ALA A 71 -2.70 -1.58 -24.70
N GLU A 72 -1.68 -2.14 -24.06
CA GLU A 72 -1.51 -2.05 -22.61
C GLU A 72 -1.10 -0.62 -22.20
N VAL A 73 -0.23 0.01 -22.99
CA VAL A 73 0.13 1.43 -22.81
C VAL A 73 -1.06 2.33 -23.10
N GLY A 74 -1.85 2.03 -24.14
CA GLY A 74 -3.10 2.72 -24.45
C GLY A 74 -4.11 2.70 -23.30
N GLY A 75 -4.37 1.52 -22.72
CA GLY A 75 -5.23 1.38 -21.53
C GLY A 75 -4.70 2.12 -20.30
N MET A 76 -3.38 2.14 -20.13
CA MET A 76 -2.73 2.91 -19.08
C MET A 76 -2.92 4.42 -19.26
N LEU A 77 -2.71 4.96 -20.46
CA LEU A 77 -2.93 6.36 -20.79
C LEU A 77 -4.40 6.76 -20.67
N ALA A 78 -5.32 5.88 -21.09
CA ALA A 78 -6.75 6.09 -20.95
C ALA A 78 -7.16 6.26 -19.48
N SER A 79 -6.66 5.40 -18.59
CA SER A 79 -6.94 5.48 -17.14
C SER A 79 -6.14 6.57 -16.41
N HIS A 80 -4.93 6.89 -16.87
CA HIS A 80 -3.99 7.79 -16.23
C HIS A 80 -3.29 8.70 -17.25
N ALA A 81 -4.03 9.66 -17.79
CA ALA A 81 -3.55 10.60 -18.81
C ALA A 81 -2.26 11.37 -18.42
N ALA A 82 -1.95 11.48 -17.12
CA ALA A 82 -0.72 12.08 -16.63
C ALA A 82 0.56 11.34 -17.07
N VAL A 83 0.49 10.04 -17.38
CA VAL A 83 1.62 9.24 -17.86
C VAL A 83 2.16 9.76 -19.18
N ALA A 84 1.31 10.38 -19.99
CA ALA A 84 1.70 10.94 -21.28
C ALA A 84 2.73 12.08 -21.16
N ARG A 85 2.90 12.67 -19.97
CA ARG A 85 3.89 13.72 -19.72
C ARG A 85 5.28 13.20 -19.37
N THR A 86 5.42 11.89 -19.18
CA THR A 86 6.71 11.26 -18.88
C THR A 86 7.49 11.11 -20.18
N ASP A 87 8.73 11.59 -20.20
CA ASP A 87 9.64 11.38 -21.33
C ASP A 87 10.23 9.96 -21.31
N ALA A 88 10.66 9.48 -22.47
CA ALA A 88 11.22 8.13 -22.63
C ALA A 88 12.44 7.90 -21.72
N GLY A 89 13.34 8.89 -21.60
CA GLY A 89 14.54 8.77 -20.78
C GLY A 89 14.23 8.63 -19.29
N GLY A 90 13.26 9.38 -18.78
CA GLY A 90 12.76 9.23 -17.41
C GLY A 90 12.15 7.85 -17.17
N ALA A 91 11.36 7.34 -18.13
CA ALA A 91 10.80 5.99 -18.05
C ALA A 91 11.89 4.91 -18.03
N GLU A 92 12.91 5.02 -18.89
CA GLU A 92 14.06 4.10 -18.94
C GLU A 92 14.83 4.09 -17.61
N GLN A 93 15.14 5.26 -17.06
CA GLN A 93 15.85 5.38 -15.76
C GLN A 93 15.06 4.75 -14.62
N LEU A 94 13.73 4.92 -14.61
CA LEU A 94 12.86 4.26 -13.63
C LEU A 94 12.87 2.74 -13.80
N LEU A 95 12.79 2.25 -15.03
CA LEU A 95 12.80 0.80 -15.31
C LEU A 95 14.14 0.17 -14.91
N GLU A 96 15.25 0.82 -15.21
CA GLU A 96 16.58 0.39 -14.78
C GLU A 96 16.68 0.37 -13.25
N LEU A 97 16.22 1.42 -12.57
CA LEU A 97 16.16 1.46 -11.11
C LEU A 97 15.35 0.29 -10.53
N LEU A 98 14.16 0.02 -11.07
CA LEU A 98 13.31 -1.07 -10.61
C LEU A 98 13.95 -2.45 -10.86
N ARG A 99 14.70 -2.58 -11.95
CA ARG A 99 15.41 -3.81 -12.31
C ARG A 99 16.61 -4.06 -11.38
N GLU A 100 17.48 -3.06 -11.25
CA GLU A 100 18.78 -3.19 -10.57
C GLU A 100 18.65 -3.02 -9.05
N GLU A 101 17.95 -1.98 -8.58
CA GLU A 101 17.85 -1.70 -7.15
C GLU A 101 16.65 -2.41 -6.49
N ALA A 102 15.49 -2.45 -7.14
CA ALA A 102 14.30 -3.10 -6.58
C ALA A 102 14.22 -4.62 -6.86
N GLY A 103 15.08 -5.14 -7.74
CA GLY A 103 15.20 -6.57 -8.04
C GLY A 103 14.10 -7.15 -8.95
N LEU A 104 13.35 -6.30 -9.65
CA LEU A 104 12.30 -6.71 -10.60
C LEU A 104 12.93 -7.05 -11.96
N ARG A 105 13.63 -8.18 -12.03
CA ARG A 105 14.50 -8.51 -13.18
C ARG A 105 13.78 -8.87 -14.47
N ARG A 106 12.51 -9.28 -14.42
CA ARG A 106 11.76 -9.72 -15.61
C ARG A 106 10.93 -8.56 -16.18
N PRO A 107 10.99 -8.29 -17.49
CA PRO A 107 10.16 -7.26 -18.13
C PRO A 107 8.67 -7.42 -17.81
N ALA A 108 8.14 -8.63 -17.90
CA ALA A 108 6.73 -8.91 -17.57
C ALA A 108 6.33 -8.51 -16.12
N GLN A 109 7.26 -8.57 -15.15
CA GLN A 109 6.98 -8.12 -13.78
C GLN A 109 6.93 -6.59 -13.70
N LEU A 110 7.79 -5.89 -14.45
CA LEU A 110 7.76 -4.43 -14.57
C LEU A 110 6.49 -3.98 -15.28
N GLY A 111 6.11 -4.63 -16.38
CA GLY A 111 4.88 -4.34 -17.12
C GLY A 111 3.64 -4.50 -16.24
N ALA A 112 3.49 -5.64 -15.56
CA ALA A 112 2.37 -5.87 -14.64
C ALA A 112 2.33 -4.85 -13.47
N LEU A 113 3.50 -4.45 -12.97
CA LEU A 113 3.61 -3.43 -11.93
C LEU A 113 3.14 -2.05 -12.43
N LEU A 114 3.58 -1.64 -13.61
CA LEU A 114 3.21 -0.35 -14.21
C LEU A 114 1.73 -0.28 -14.57
N GLN A 115 1.15 -1.36 -15.10
CA GLN A 115 -0.30 -1.42 -15.36
C GLN A 115 -1.12 -1.27 -14.07
N ARG A 116 -0.64 -1.82 -12.94
CA ARG A 116 -1.30 -1.68 -11.63
C ARG A 116 -1.08 -0.33 -10.97
N CYS A 117 0.05 0.33 -11.25
CA CYS A 117 0.39 1.63 -10.68
C CYS A 117 1.04 2.57 -11.71
N PRO A 118 0.27 3.09 -12.70
CA PRO A 118 0.81 3.96 -13.74
C PRO A 118 1.45 5.24 -13.22
N ARG A 119 1.04 5.68 -12.03
CA ARG A 119 1.56 6.86 -11.35
C ARG A 119 3.05 6.80 -11.05
N LEU A 120 3.68 5.62 -11.08
CA LEU A 120 5.13 5.50 -10.94
C LEU A 120 5.88 6.19 -12.08
N LEU A 121 5.37 6.12 -13.32
CA LEU A 121 5.96 6.80 -14.47
C LEU A 121 5.86 8.32 -14.36
N VAL A 122 4.78 8.82 -13.75
CA VAL A 122 4.56 10.26 -13.57
C VAL A 122 5.59 10.87 -12.59
N ARG A 123 6.29 10.04 -11.79
CA ARG A 123 7.33 10.50 -10.87
C ARG A 123 8.67 10.81 -11.54
N GLY A 124 8.72 10.86 -12.87
CA GLY A 124 9.88 11.31 -13.65
C GLY A 124 11.04 10.30 -13.63
N ASP A 125 12.25 10.80 -13.40
CA ASP A 125 13.54 10.07 -13.36
C ASP A 125 13.65 8.98 -12.27
N GLY A 126 12.60 8.78 -11.49
CA GLY A 126 12.56 7.79 -10.42
C GLY A 126 13.36 8.17 -9.17
N ALA A 127 13.82 9.41 -8.99
CA ALA A 127 14.59 9.82 -7.82
C ALA A 127 13.87 9.54 -6.48
N GLU A 128 12.57 9.84 -6.41
CA GLU A 128 11.72 9.54 -5.23
C GLU A 128 11.53 8.03 -5.01
N VAL A 129 11.37 7.28 -6.10
CA VAL A 129 11.28 5.82 -6.05
C VAL A 129 12.59 5.24 -5.54
N ARG A 130 13.72 5.79 -5.97
CA ARG A 130 15.07 5.37 -5.56
C ARG A 130 15.28 5.60 -4.07
N ARG A 131 14.89 6.76 -3.54
CA ARG A 131 14.93 7.04 -2.10
C ARG A 131 14.12 6.01 -1.32
N THR A 132 12.92 5.71 -1.79
CA THR A 132 12.05 4.70 -1.15
C THR A 132 12.64 3.29 -1.21
N VAL A 133 13.19 2.88 -2.35
CA VAL A 133 13.87 1.59 -2.54
C VAL A 133 15.06 1.45 -1.60
N ARG A 134 15.90 2.49 -1.49
CA ARG A 134 17.05 2.52 -0.59
C ARG A 134 16.63 2.47 0.88
N PHE A 135 15.63 3.25 1.27
CA PHE A 135 15.05 3.18 2.61
C PHE A 135 14.60 1.76 2.96
N LEU A 136 13.83 1.12 2.07
CA LEU A 136 13.33 -0.25 2.28
C LEU A 136 14.46 -1.31 2.35
N ARG A 137 15.55 -1.10 1.62
CA ARG A 137 16.70 -2.02 1.61
C ARG A 137 17.63 -1.78 2.80
N ASP A 138 18.02 -0.54 3.01
CA ASP A 138 19.15 -0.15 3.86
C ASP A 138 18.70 0.18 5.30
N GLU A 139 17.53 0.84 5.48
CA GLU A 139 16.99 1.17 6.81
C GLU A 139 16.05 0.08 7.34
N VAL A 140 15.12 -0.42 6.52
CA VAL A 140 14.19 -1.50 6.91
C VAL A 140 14.85 -2.88 6.86
N GLY A 141 15.89 -3.07 6.04
CA GLY A 141 16.64 -4.33 5.95
C GLY A 141 16.01 -5.40 5.05
N LEU A 142 15.17 -5.03 4.07
CA LEU A 142 14.61 -6.01 3.14
C LEU A 142 15.70 -6.56 2.21
N SER A 143 15.82 -7.88 2.15
CA SER A 143 16.60 -8.55 1.10
C SER A 143 16.08 -8.16 -0.30
N GLN A 144 16.93 -8.20 -1.32
CA GLN A 144 16.53 -7.88 -2.70
C GLN A 144 15.31 -8.69 -3.17
N ALA A 145 15.24 -9.99 -2.82
CA ALA A 145 14.09 -10.83 -3.15
C ALA A 145 12.80 -10.43 -2.43
N ALA A 146 12.90 -10.04 -1.15
CA ALA A 146 11.77 -9.55 -0.38
C ALA A 146 11.28 -8.19 -0.92
N LEU A 147 12.20 -7.29 -1.23
CA LEU A 147 11.91 -5.99 -1.83
C LEU A 147 11.19 -6.14 -3.18
N ALA A 148 11.71 -6.99 -4.08
CA ALA A 148 11.07 -7.27 -5.37
C ALA A 148 9.65 -7.79 -5.19
N LYS A 149 9.42 -8.69 -4.23
CA LYS A 149 8.10 -9.23 -3.92
C LYS A 149 7.16 -8.14 -3.40
N VAL A 150 7.61 -7.33 -2.44
CA VAL A 150 6.82 -6.23 -1.86
C VAL A 150 6.48 -5.19 -2.93
N ALA A 151 7.44 -4.80 -3.76
CA ALA A 151 7.23 -3.85 -4.86
C ALA A 151 6.21 -4.36 -5.88
N ALA A 152 6.32 -5.63 -6.31
CA ALA A 152 5.39 -6.24 -7.26
C ALA A 152 3.95 -6.33 -6.71
N GLN A 153 3.80 -6.69 -5.44
CA GLN A 153 2.48 -6.91 -4.83
C GLN A 153 1.84 -5.59 -4.34
N HIS A 154 2.66 -4.62 -3.93
CA HIS A 154 2.26 -3.36 -3.32
C HIS A 154 2.98 -2.14 -3.93
N PRO A 155 2.84 -1.90 -5.24
CA PRO A 155 3.55 -0.84 -5.94
C PRO A 155 3.22 0.58 -5.44
N GLN A 156 2.07 0.76 -4.79
CA GLN A 156 1.70 2.01 -4.14
C GLN A 156 2.69 2.47 -3.07
N LEU A 157 3.48 1.55 -2.48
CA LEU A 157 4.53 1.92 -1.53
C LEU A 157 5.63 2.74 -2.21
N LEU A 158 6.06 2.32 -3.40
CA LEU A 158 7.05 3.06 -4.20
C LEU A 158 6.49 4.39 -4.73
N ALA A 159 5.17 4.45 -4.94
CA ALA A 159 4.47 5.64 -5.40
C ALA A 159 4.08 6.60 -4.27
N SER A 160 4.37 6.29 -3.00
CA SER A 160 4.07 7.15 -1.86
C SER A 160 5.27 8.06 -1.52
N PRO A 161 5.06 9.26 -0.96
CA PRO A 161 6.17 10.07 -0.45
C PRO A 161 6.88 9.36 0.72
N LEU A 162 8.21 9.29 0.68
CA LEU A 162 9.02 8.64 1.73
C LEU A 162 8.82 9.29 3.10
N GLU A 163 8.94 10.62 3.15
CA GLU A 163 8.81 11.44 4.36
C GLU A 163 7.37 11.50 4.93
N GLY A 164 6.43 10.83 4.26
CA GLY A 164 5.04 10.69 4.69
C GLY A 164 4.85 9.49 5.62
N GLY A 165 3.84 8.67 5.32
CA GLY A 165 3.46 7.52 6.16
C GLY A 165 4.58 6.48 6.32
N LEU A 166 5.44 6.31 5.31
CA LEU A 166 6.51 5.32 5.28
C LEU A 166 7.54 5.55 6.40
N ARG A 167 8.23 6.70 6.36
CA ARG A 167 9.26 7.05 7.36
C ARG A 167 8.66 7.17 8.75
N LYS A 168 7.54 7.87 8.89
CA LYS A 168 6.88 8.06 10.19
C LYS A 168 6.45 6.73 10.83
N THR A 169 5.92 5.78 10.05
CA THR A 169 5.53 4.46 10.60
C THR A 169 6.75 3.67 11.04
N HIS A 170 7.85 3.73 10.29
CA HIS A 170 9.10 3.09 10.67
C HIS A 170 9.67 3.66 11.97
N GLU A 171 9.74 4.99 12.08
CA GLU A 171 10.17 5.68 13.30
C GLU A 171 9.29 5.30 14.49
N TRP A 172 7.96 5.28 14.31
CA TRP A 172 7.05 4.84 15.36
C TRP A 172 7.29 3.38 15.81
N LEU A 173 7.62 2.47 14.88
CA LEU A 173 7.97 1.08 15.23
C LEU A 173 9.30 0.99 15.98
N VAL A 174 10.28 1.80 15.59
CA VAL A 174 11.58 1.91 16.29
C VAL A 174 11.38 2.48 17.68
N ASP A 175 10.57 3.54 17.82
CA ASP A 175 10.22 4.16 19.10
C ASP A 175 9.43 3.21 20.00
N LEU A 176 8.68 2.25 19.44
CA LEU A 176 8.03 1.18 20.19
C LEU A 176 8.99 0.02 20.52
N GLU A 177 10.30 0.20 20.28
CA GLU A 177 11.35 -0.78 20.52
C GLU A 177 11.13 -2.11 19.78
N VAL A 178 10.50 -2.07 18.60
CA VAL A 178 10.39 -3.24 17.73
C VAL A 178 11.79 -3.56 17.16
N PRO A 179 12.30 -4.79 17.34
CA PRO A 179 13.62 -5.14 16.79
C PRO A 179 13.65 -4.98 15.25
N PRO A 180 14.76 -4.50 14.65
CA PRO A 180 14.84 -4.27 13.20
C PRO A 180 14.47 -5.49 12.34
N ALA A 181 14.92 -6.69 12.74
CA ALA A 181 14.56 -7.94 12.07
C ALA A 181 13.04 -8.25 12.12
N ARG A 182 12.33 -7.73 13.12
CA ARG A 182 10.86 -7.84 13.21
C ARG A 182 10.18 -6.76 12.38
N ILE A 183 10.76 -5.56 12.27
CA ILE A 183 10.28 -4.50 11.36
C ILE A 183 10.33 -4.98 9.91
N GLU A 184 11.45 -5.56 9.45
CA GLU A 184 11.55 -6.21 8.13
C GLU A 184 10.38 -7.16 7.89
N ARG A 185 10.12 -8.06 8.85
CA ARG A 185 9.05 -9.05 8.72
C ARG A 185 7.68 -8.41 8.70
N ILE A 186 7.43 -7.36 9.49
CA ILE A 186 6.18 -6.59 9.44
C ILE A 186 5.99 -6.00 8.04
N VAL A 187 7.00 -5.30 7.51
CA VAL A 187 6.93 -4.69 6.19
C VAL A 187 6.73 -5.73 5.10
N ARG A 188 7.42 -6.86 5.16
CA ARG A 188 7.29 -7.94 4.17
C ARG A 188 5.93 -8.63 4.19
N SER A 189 5.36 -8.85 5.37
CA SER A 189 4.09 -9.59 5.52
C SER A 189 2.85 -8.71 5.52
N HIS A 190 2.99 -7.45 5.94
CA HIS A 190 1.91 -6.46 6.03
C HIS A 190 2.36 -5.12 5.45
N PRO A 191 2.71 -5.04 4.14
CA PRO A 191 3.29 -3.82 3.57
C PRO A 191 2.34 -2.61 3.63
N LYS A 192 1.02 -2.86 3.65
CA LYS A 192 -0.01 -1.82 3.83
C LYS A 192 0.11 -1.06 5.16
N ALA A 193 0.75 -1.64 6.18
CA ALA A 193 0.88 -1.01 7.49
C ALA A 193 1.68 0.31 7.43
N LEU A 194 2.64 0.41 6.51
CA LEU A 194 3.43 1.62 6.25
C LEU A 194 2.62 2.78 5.66
N GLY A 195 1.38 2.53 5.24
CA GLY A 195 0.47 3.56 4.74
C GLY A 195 -0.50 4.10 5.79
N TYR A 196 -0.47 3.58 7.03
CA TYR A 196 -1.33 4.11 8.09
C TYR A 196 -0.83 5.46 8.59
N ARG A 197 -1.76 6.30 9.03
CA ARG A 197 -1.43 7.59 9.64
C ARG A 197 -0.94 7.34 11.06
N VAL A 198 0.26 7.83 11.37
CA VAL A 198 0.81 7.75 12.72
C VAL A 198 -0.03 8.59 13.66
N GLU A 199 -0.29 9.83 13.27
CA GLU A 199 -1.19 10.74 13.98
C GLU A 199 -2.63 10.19 13.91
N GLY A 200 -3.20 9.94 15.09
CA GLY A 200 -4.47 9.23 15.22
C GLY A 200 -4.24 7.72 15.38
N LYS A 201 -4.24 6.96 14.29
CA LYS A 201 -4.40 5.50 14.34
C LYS A 201 -3.28 4.77 15.10
N LEU A 202 -2.01 5.02 14.77
CA LEU A 202 -0.92 4.30 15.44
C LEU A 202 -0.65 4.86 16.85
N SER A 203 -0.83 6.18 17.05
CA SER A 203 -0.76 6.76 18.39
C SER A 203 -1.79 6.15 19.33
N GLU A 204 -3.05 6.06 18.90
CA GLU A 204 -4.15 5.51 19.70
C GLU A 204 -3.90 4.03 20.04
N LEU A 205 -3.31 3.27 19.12
CA LEU A 205 -2.86 1.91 19.37
C LEU A 205 -1.75 1.86 20.42
N GLY A 206 -0.76 2.76 20.33
CA GLY A 206 0.29 2.88 21.33
C GLY A 206 -0.27 3.18 22.72
N ASP A 207 -1.21 4.13 22.80
CA ASP A 207 -1.89 4.53 24.03
C ASP A 207 -2.73 3.37 24.61
N PHE A 208 -3.39 2.59 23.76
CA PHE A 208 -4.08 1.38 24.19
C PHE A 208 -3.10 0.34 24.76
N LEU A 209 -2.03 0.02 24.05
CA LEU A 209 -1.08 -1.02 24.49
C LEU A 209 -0.36 -0.63 25.80
N MET A 210 0.10 0.62 25.90
CA MET A 210 0.89 1.06 27.05
C MET A 210 0.01 1.61 28.18
N GLY A 211 -1.03 2.37 27.85
CA GLY A 211 -1.93 3.00 28.82
C GLY A 211 -3.00 2.04 29.32
N ASP A 212 -3.82 1.50 28.43
CA ASP A 212 -4.94 0.64 28.84
C ASP A 212 -4.49 -0.74 29.32
N LEU A 213 -3.55 -1.38 28.60
CA LEU A 213 -3.04 -2.71 28.94
C LEU A 213 -1.83 -2.70 29.88
N GLY A 214 -1.28 -1.51 30.19
CA GLY A 214 -0.16 -1.35 31.11
C GLY A 214 1.15 -1.99 30.63
N LEU A 215 1.31 -2.21 29.32
CA LEU A 215 2.53 -2.80 28.79
C LEU A 215 3.67 -1.78 28.79
N ALA A 216 4.85 -2.22 29.22
CA ALA A 216 6.08 -1.50 28.91
C ALA A 216 6.28 -1.42 27.38
N ARG A 217 6.99 -0.39 26.95
CA ARG A 217 7.20 -0.05 25.54
C ARG A 217 7.75 -1.22 24.72
N ASP A 218 8.78 -1.91 25.21
CA ASP A 218 9.36 -3.11 24.60
C ASP A 218 8.34 -4.26 24.45
N LYS A 219 7.44 -4.43 25.43
CA LYS A 219 6.37 -5.44 25.38
C LYS A 219 5.28 -5.06 24.39
N ALA A 220 4.92 -3.79 24.30
CA ALA A 220 4.03 -3.29 23.25
C ALA A 220 4.64 -3.54 21.85
N GLY A 221 5.93 -3.27 21.69
CA GLY A 221 6.68 -3.61 20.48
C GLY A 221 6.66 -5.10 20.15
N ALA A 222 6.81 -5.96 21.16
CA ALA A 222 6.73 -7.40 21.00
C ALA A 222 5.33 -7.88 20.56
N VAL A 223 4.26 -7.25 21.05
CA VAL A 223 2.87 -7.50 20.61
C VAL A 223 2.71 -7.16 19.13
N VAL A 224 3.10 -5.95 18.73
CA VAL A 224 3.03 -5.50 17.33
C VAL A 224 3.86 -6.40 16.41
N ALA A 225 5.07 -6.78 16.86
CA ALA A 225 5.90 -7.73 16.13
C ALA A 225 5.18 -9.07 15.95
N ARG A 226 4.66 -9.69 17.01
CA ARG A 226 4.04 -11.02 16.93
C ARG A 226 2.72 -11.01 16.15
N PHE A 227 1.98 -9.91 16.18
CA PHE A 227 0.68 -9.78 15.52
C PHE A 227 0.54 -8.45 14.75
N PRO A 228 1.19 -8.30 13.58
CA PRO A 228 1.20 -7.03 12.85
C PRO A 228 -0.17 -6.57 12.35
N GLN A 229 -1.15 -7.48 12.26
CA GLN A 229 -2.54 -7.14 11.91
C GLN A 229 -3.15 -6.15 12.90
N ILE A 230 -2.65 -6.08 14.14
CA ILE A 230 -3.12 -5.14 15.16
C ILE A 230 -3.01 -3.67 14.70
N LEU A 231 -2.04 -3.35 13.84
CA LEU A 231 -1.85 -2.02 13.25
C LEU A 231 -3.08 -1.58 12.42
N GLY A 232 -3.85 -2.53 11.91
CA GLY A 232 -5.04 -2.30 11.10
C GLY A 232 -6.35 -2.25 11.89
N LEU A 233 -6.38 -2.71 13.14
CA LEU A 233 -7.61 -2.84 13.94
C LEU A 233 -8.08 -1.49 14.50
N SER A 234 -9.39 -1.37 14.74
CA SER A 234 -9.96 -0.20 15.43
C SER A 234 -9.75 -0.34 16.93
N VAL A 235 -9.15 0.66 17.57
CA VAL A 235 -8.98 0.66 19.03
C VAL A 235 -10.35 0.77 19.70
N ALA A 236 -11.19 1.70 19.24
CA ALA A 236 -12.52 1.94 19.79
C ALA A 236 -13.51 0.81 19.54
N ASP A 237 -13.54 0.25 18.32
CA ASP A 237 -14.59 -0.70 17.92
C ASP A 237 -14.18 -2.17 18.10
N ASN A 238 -12.90 -2.45 18.34
CA ASN A 238 -12.41 -3.81 18.42
C ASN A 238 -11.49 -4.05 19.64
N LEU A 239 -10.39 -3.31 19.78
CA LEU A 239 -9.38 -3.63 20.82
C LEU A 239 -9.89 -3.38 22.24
N ARG A 240 -10.45 -2.19 22.51
CA ARG A 240 -11.03 -1.86 23.83
C ARG A 240 -12.23 -2.75 24.18
N PRO A 241 -13.20 -2.99 23.27
CA PRO A 241 -14.29 -3.94 23.52
C PRO A 241 -13.78 -5.35 23.85
N THR A 242 -12.74 -5.82 23.15
CA THR A 242 -12.17 -7.15 23.39
C THR A 242 -11.47 -7.23 24.75
N ALA A 243 -10.67 -6.22 25.11
CA ALA A 243 -10.05 -6.16 26.44
C ALA A 243 -11.11 -6.07 27.56
N GLY A 244 -12.17 -5.27 27.35
CA GLY A 244 -13.30 -5.17 28.26
C GLY A 244 -14.05 -6.50 28.42
N PHE A 245 -14.24 -7.25 27.34
CA PHE A 245 -14.84 -8.59 27.38
C PHE A 245 -14.00 -9.56 28.23
N LEU A 246 -12.67 -9.56 28.06
CA LEU A 246 -11.77 -10.41 28.85
C LEU A 246 -11.87 -10.11 30.35
N VAL A 247 -11.98 -8.84 30.73
CA VAL A 247 -12.10 -8.45 32.14
C VAL A 247 -13.50 -8.74 32.68
N ASN A 248 -14.53 -8.25 32.00
CA ASN A 248 -15.88 -8.17 32.55
C ASN A 248 -16.71 -9.44 32.35
N GLU A 249 -16.52 -10.15 31.23
CA GLU A 249 -17.30 -11.36 30.90
C GLU A 249 -16.50 -12.66 31.15
N VAL A 250 -15.18 -12.66 30.94
CA VAL A 250 -14.33 -13.84 31.16
C VAL A 250 -13.71 -13.87 32.57
N GLY A 251 -13.60 -12.72 33.24
CA GLY A 251 -13.05 -12.62 34.60
C GLY A 251 -11.51 -12.63 34.65
N VAL A 252 -10.82 -12.23 33.58
CA VAL A 252 -9.37 -12.05 33.58
C VAL A 252 -9.02 -10.84 34.46
N PRO A 253 -8.10 -10.96 35.42
CA PRO A 253 -7.63 -9.81 36.21
C PRO A 253 -7.12 -8.68 35.31
N ARG A 254 -7.47 -7.43 35.62
CA ARG A 254 -7.15 -6.28 34.76
C ARG A 254 -5.66 -6.13 34.49
N ASP A 255 -4.83 -6.37 35.51
CA ASP A 255 -3.37 -6.36 35.44
C ASP A 255 -2.77 -7.56 34.67
N ALA A 256 -3.55 -8.63 34.46
CA ALA A 256 -3.14 -9.79 33.68
C ALA A 256 -3.46 -9.64 32.18
N VAL A 257 -4.38 -8.75 31.76
CA VAL A 257 -4.77 -8.60 30.35
C VAL A 257 -3.58 -8.26 29.45
N GLY A 258 -2.66 -7.41 29.91
CA GLY A 258 -1.42 -7.13 29.19
C GLY A 258 -0.58 -8.38 28.95
N LYS A 259 -0.45 -9.27 29.95
CA LYS A 259 0.27 -10.54 29.81
C LYS A 259 -0.40 -11.47 28.80
N VAL A 260 -1.74 -11.54 28.83
CA VAL A 260 -2.53 -12.28 27.82
C VAL A 260 -2.26 -11.74 26.43
N ALA A 261 -2.29 -10.41 26.24
CA ALA A 261 -2.00 -9.78 24.95
C ALA A 261 -0.56 -10.05 24.49
N LEU A 262 0.40 -10.07 25.41
CA LEU A 262 1.79 -10.40 25.11
C LEU A 262 1.97 -11.87 24.69
N ALA A 263 1.30 -12.79 25.40
CA ALA A 263 1.38 -14.22 25.14
C ALA A 263 0.61 -14.62 23.87
N PHE A 264 -0.60 -14.10 23.69
CA PHE A 264 -1.56 -14.44 22.64
C PHE A 264 -2.21 -13.19 22.01
N PRO A 265 -1.45 -12.34 21.31
CA PRO A 265 -1.96 -11.07 20.77
C PRO A 265 -3.13 -11.22 19.78
N GLN A 266 -3.25 -12.40 19.17
CA GLN A 266 -4.35 -12.76 18.25
C GLN A 266 -5.72 -12.62 18.92
N VAL A 267 -5.82 -12.79 20.25
CA VAL A 267 -7.10 -12.66 20.98
C VAL A 267 -7.73 -11.30 20.78
N LEU A 268 -6.91 -10.24 20.66
CA LEU A 268 -7.37 -8.87 20.45
C LEU A 268 -7.95 -8.65 19.05
N GLY A 269 -7.65 -9.53 18.09
CA GLY A 269 -8.19 -9.46 16.74
C GLY A 269 -9.53 -10.18 16.55
N LEU A 270 -10.05 -10.86 17.59
CA LEU A 270 -11.27 -11.65 17.49
C LEU A 270 -12.51 -10.79 17.74
N SER A 271 -13.59 -11.09 17.01
CA SER A 271 -14.88 -10.45 17.24
C SER A 271 -15.46 -10.92 18.57
N VAL A 272 -15.76 -9.97 19.46
CA VAL A 272 -16.46 -10.27 20.73
C VAL A 272 -17.81 -10.94 20.45
N ALA A 273 -18.62 -10.35 19.59
CA ALA A 273 -19.99 -10.79 19.35
C ALA A 273 -20.06 -12.13 18.60
N CYS A 274 -19.24 -12.30 17.56
CA CYS A 274 -19.35 -13.44 16.65
C CYS A 274 -18.41 -14.60 17.01
N THR A 275 -17.40 -14.39 17.84
CA THR A 275 -16.36 -15.41 18.09
C THR A 275 -16.16 -15.66 19.58
N LEU A 276 -15.77 -14.64 20.34
CA LEU A 276 -15.39 -14.83 21.74
C LEU A 276 -16.59 -15.23 22.61
N ARG A 277 -17.71 -14.50 22.52
CA ARG A 277 -18.89 -14.77 23.34
C ARG A 277 -19.50 -16.15 23.06
N PRO A 278 -19.68 -16.61 21.80
CA PRO A 278 -20.14 -17.97 21.52
C PRO A 278 -19.20 -19.05 22.06
N HIS A 279 -17.88 -18.88 21.93
CA HIS A 279 -16.91 -19.85 22.46
C HIS A 279 -16.94 -19.90 23.99
N VAL A 280 -17.00 -18.75 24.67
CA VAL A 280 -17.09 -18.70 26.13
C VAL A 280 -18.39 -19.34 26.62
N ALA A 281 -19.51 -19.07 25.95
CA ALA A 281 -20.79 -19.71 26.25
C ALA A 281 -20.70 -21.25 26.11
N PHE A 282 -20.12 -21.76 25.02
CA PHE A 282 -19.91 -23.20 24.84
C PHE A 282 -19.05 -23.81 25.97
N LEU A 283 -17.92 -23.17 26.33
CA LEU A 283 -17.05 -23.65 27.41
C LEU A 283 -17.79 -23.71 28.75
N ARG A 284 -18.65 -22.73 29.04
CA ARG A 284 -19.40 -22.65 30.30
C ARG A 284 -20.60 -23.60 30.31
N ASP A 285 -21.41 -23.55 29.27
CA ASP A 285 -22.75 -24.11 29.24
C ASP A 285 -22.73 -25.59 28.80
N GLU A 286 -21.87 -25.96 27.84
CA GLU A 286 -21.77 -27.33 27.31
C GLU A 286 -20.66 -28.15 27.99
N LEU A 287 -19.51 -27.52 28.27
CA LEU A 287 -18.36 -28.20 28.91
C LEU A 287 -18.30 -28.02 30.43
N GLY A 288 -19.22 -27.23 31.01
CA GLY A 288 -19.31 -27.03 32.45
C GLY A 288 -18.09 -26.37 33.07
N VAL A 289 -17.31 -25.59 32.31
CA VAL A 289 -16.13 -24.90 32.84
C VAL A 289 -16.59 -23.73 33.72
N PRO A 290 -16.24 -23.71 35.02
CA PRO A 290 -16.60 -22.63 35.92
C PRO A 290 -15.96 -21.30 35.47
N PRO A 291 -16.68 -20.16 35.56
CA PRO A 291 -16.17 -18.86 35.13
C PRO A 291 -14.88 -18.46 35.87
N GLU A 292 -14.71 -18.87 37.13
CA GLU A 292 -13.51 -18.60 37.92
C GLU A 292 -12.27 -19.32 37.36
N ARG A 293 -12.46 -20.45 36.68
CA ARG A 293 -11.37 -21.19 36.04
C ARG A 293 -11.01 -20.62 34.68
N LEU A 294 -11.96 -20.03 33.96
CA LEU A 294 -11.72 -19.38 32.67
C LEU A 294 -10.79 -18.16 32.83
N GLY A 295 -11.17 -17.23 33.71
CA GLY A 295 -10.37 -16.03 33.98
C GLY A 295 -8.97 -16.35 34.53
N LYS A 296 -8.87 -17.31 35.46
CA LYS A 296 -7.57 -17.74 36.03
C LYS A 296 -6.69 -18.46 35.01
N GLY A 297 -7.26 -19.35 34.20
CA GLY A 297 -6.51 -20.08 33.18
C GLY A 297 -6.00 -19.19 32.06
N VAL A 298 -6.81 -18.23 31.61
CA VAL A 298 -6.38 -17.24 30.62
C VAL A 298 -5.41 -16.23 31.24
N GLY A 299 -5.62 -15.78 32.47
CA GLY A 299 -4.75 -14.81 33.15
C GLY A 299 -3.41 -15.35 33.63
N SER A 300 -3.19 -16.67 33.62
CA SER A 300 -1.95 -17.30 34.11
C SER A 300 -0.79 -17.36 33.11
N PHE A 301 -1.01 -16.91 31.87
CA PHE A 301 0.00 -16.91 30.80
C PHE A 301 1.02 -15.77 30.91
#